data_AF-A0A1V4MJ66-F1
#
_entry.id   AF-A0A1V4MJ66-F1
#
_cell.length_a   1.000
_cell.length_b   1.000
_cell.length_c   1.000
_cell.angle_alpha   90.00
_cell.angle_beta   90.00
_cell.angle_gamma   90.00
#
_symmetry.space_group_name_H-M   'P 1'
#
loop_
_entity.id
_entity.type
_entity.pdbx_description
1 polymer ?
#
loop_
_entity_poly.entity_id
_entity_poly.type
_entity_poly.pdbx_seq_one_letter_code
_entity_poly.pdbx_strand_id
1 'polypeptide(L)'
;MVNPRLQATIAEELSVLLLETYQFKHSPQMKSDFAVVGFTRDSLINSPEKLFMMIITASYDRRPFTGEVGGYEYIWGIKAKEASLPNRFRRIGLSNPDAIKALNRDDIRDRLKTEVFKETALDGVGKVDYTKTFIDVAAATSRLHELLINAKTPNDVTTIYNTINQIHGIGDTITAKLTKYLLREIAIGDIQPNSFPLSAVWPLVNEYHNEQALIKLRRVGSDVVPLTMGLLLVKGDPFALDALFYLNRYEPRLLDEFISDVSQWAYIGSKGKDSTTVKEKAVATPNSDKQKAALLLAVIKDVCDDIEGITKDQLLGLTQPHSLKAAAIKLYKGMAVYASKGDIDNMFRYYKNCLGSEANKWDWLLDKIGRKSLKSEWERFQAIFNDEQKR
;
A
#
# COMPACT_ATOMS: atom_id res chain seq x y z
N MET A 1 -21.55 -6.10 16.32
CA MET A 1 -20.19 -6.66 16.14
C MET A 1 -20.11 -7.33 14.77
N VAL A 2 -19.09 -7.02 13.98
CA VAL A 2 -18.90 -7.61 12.64
C VAL A 2 -18.39 -9.06 12.81
N ASN A 3 -18.92 -9.98 12.01
CA ASN A 3 -18.54 -11.39 12.01
C ASN A 3 -17.01 -11.56 11.85
N PRO A 4 -16.30 -12.23 12.77
CA PRO A 4 -14.84 -12.43 12.67
C PRO A 4 -14.39 -13.06 11.35
N ARG A 5 -15.19 -13.99 10.78
CA ARG A 5 -14.88 -14.59 9.47
C ARG A 5 -14.92 -13.56 8.35
N LEU A 6 -15.88 -12.63 8.40
CA LEU A 6 -15.97 -11.55 7.41
C LEU A 6 -14.78 -10.59 7.55
N GLN A 7 -14.39 -10.22 8.78
CA GLN A 7 -13.22 -9.36 8.99
C GLN A 7 -11.93 -10.02 8.45
N ALA A 8 -11.76 -11.33 8.62
CA ALA A 8 -10.65 -12.07 8.03
C ALA A 8 -10.67 -12.06 6.50
N THR A 9 -11.83 -12.24 5.87
CA THR A 9 -11.97 -12.10 4.40
C THR A 9 -11.63 -10.69 3.92
N ILE A 10 -12.11 -9.66 4.61
CA ILE A 10 -11.80 -8.26 4.29
C ILE A 10 -10.29 -8.01 4.40
N ALA A 11 -9.65 -8.52 5.46
CA ALA A 11 -8.22 -8.38 5.66
C ALA A 11 -7.39 -9.09 4.58
N GLU A 12 -7.82 -10.26 4.11
CA GLU A 12 -7.19 -10.96 2.99
C GLU A 12 -7.23 -10.11 1.72
N GLU A 13 -8.40 -9.63 1.33
CA GLU A 13 -8.58 -8.79 0.14
C GLU A 13 -7.81 -7.46 0.24
N LEU A 14 -7.84 -6.83 1.42
CA LEU A 14 -7.06 -5.62 1.66
C LEU A 14 -5.56 -5.88 1.55
N SER A 15 -5.06 -6.99 2.11
CA SER A 15 -3.64 -7.31 2.06
C SER A 15 -3.15 -7.54 0.63
N VAL A 16 -3.97 -8.13 -0.24
CA VAL A 16 -3.66 -8.30 -1.67
C VAL A 16 -3.63 -6.94 -2.36
N LEU A 17 -4.65 -6.10 -2.17
CA LEU A 17 -4.71 -4.75 -2.74
C LEU A 17 -3.50 -3.90 -2.34
N LEU A 18 -3.13 -3.93 -1.06
CA LEU A 18 -1.99 -3.18 -0.54
C LEU A 18 -0.67 -3.69 -1.09
N LEU A 19 -0.49 -5.01 -1.17
CA LEU A 19 0.73 -5.61 -1.72
C LEU A 19 0.92 -5.26 -3.20
N GLU A 20 -0.12 -5.40 -4.01
CA GLU A 20 -0.08 -5.04 -5.43
C GLU A 20 0.19 -3.55 -5.62
N THR A 21 -0.53 -2.69 -4.88
CA THR A 21 -0.32 -1.24 -4.94
C THR A 21 1.10 -0.87 -4.53
N TYR A 22 1.63 -1.49 -3.47
CA TYR A 22 2.97 -1.22 -2.99
C TYR A 22 4.04 -1.60 -4.02
N GLN A 23 3.96 -2.82 -4.55
CA GLN A 23 4.97 -3.37 -5.45
C GLN A 23 4.98 -2.68 -6.82
N PHE A 24 3.80 -2.41 -7.38
CA PHE A 24 3.69 -1.93 -8.75
C PHE A 24 3.56 -0.41 -8.88
N LYS A 25 3.19 0.30 -7.81
CA LYS A 25 2.97 1.76 -7.85
C LYS A 25 3.80 2.50 -6.82
N HIS A 26 3.58 2.24 -5.53
CA HIS A 26 4.13 3.08 -4.45
C HIS A 26 5.66 2.98 -4.35
N SER A 27 6.22 1.78 -4.20
CA SER A 27 7.66 1.59 -4.05
C SER A 27 8.46 2.08 -5.28
N PRO A 28 8.04 1.77 -6.54
CA PRO A 28 8.68 2.35 -7.72
C PRO A 28 8.64 3.88 -7.76
N GLN A 29 7.50 4.49 -7.41
CA GLN A 29 7.36 5.95 -7.36
C GLN A 29 8.30 6.56 -6.33
N MET A 30 8.31 6.05 -5.09
CA MET A 30 9.20 6.52 -4.03
C MET A 30 10.68 6.43 -4.43
N LYS A 31 11.08 5.29 -5.02
CA LYS A 31 12.45 5.11 -5.53
C LYS A 31 12.80 6.14 -6.61
N SER A 32 11.88 6.40 -7.54
CA SER A 32 12.05 7.42 -8.58
C SER A 32 12.18 8.82 -7.98
N ASP A 33 11.31 9.16 -7.02
CA ASP A 33 11.30 10.46 -6.35
C ASP A 33 12.61 10.73 -5.59
N PHE A 34 13.13 9.73 -4.85
CA PHE A 34 14.44 9.84 -4.21
C PHE A 34 15.59 9.95 -5.20
N ALA A 35 15.52 9.24 -6.34
CA ALA A 35 16.53 9.35 -7.39
C ALA A 35 16.59 10.77 -8.00
N VAL A 36 15.44 11.42 -8.22
CA VAL A 36 15.35 12.80 -8.74
C VAL A 36 16.12 13.80 -7.87
N VAL A 37 16.09 13.62 -6.55
CA VAL A 37 16.80 14.49 -5.60
C VAL A 37 18.22 14.02 -5.29
N GLY A 38 18.69 12.96 -5.97
CA GLY A 38 20.05 12.45 -5.90
C GLY A 38 20.32 11.57 -4.69
N PHE A 39 19.30 10.89 -4.16
CA PHE A 39 19.38 9.81 -3.19
C PHE A 39 19.15 8.46 -3.90
N THR A 40 20.14 8.04 -4.69
CA THR A 40 20.18 6.71 -5.29
C THR A 40 20.93 5.73 -4.40
N ARG A 41 20.75 4.42 -4.62
CA ARG A 41 21.52 3.36 -3.95
C ARG A 41 23.03 3.65 -4.03
N ASP A 42 23.54 3.88 -5.24
CA ASP A 42 24.95 4.14 -5.47
C ASP A 42 25.43 5.41 -4.74
N SER A 43 24.65 6.49 -4.76
CA SER A 43 25.03 7.73 -4.08
C SER A 43 25.10 7.57 -2.56
N LEU A 44 24.22 6.74 -1.98
CA LEU A 44 24.16 6.53 -0.54
C LEU A 44 25.20 5.52 -0.05
N ILE A 45 25.61 4.55 -0.89
CA ILE A 45 26.71 3.62 -0.60
C ILE A 45 28.07 4.31 -0.65
N ASN A 46 28.23 5.30 -1.54
CA ASN A 46 29.53 5.93 -1.78
C ASN A 46 29.70 7.28 -1.07
N SER A 47 28.65 7.83 -0.44
CA SER A 47 28.71 9.14 0.19
C SER A 47 27.98 9.16 1.53
N PRO A 48 28.73 9.08 2.65
CA PRO A 48 28.18 9.32 3.99
C PRO A 48 27.50 10.68 4.13
N GLU A 49 27.94 11.70 3.38
CA GLU A 49 27.31 13.01 3.33
C GLU A 49 25.88 12.94 2.77
N LYS A 50 25.65 12.12 1.75
CA LYS A 50 24.30 11.90 1.20
C LYS A 50 23.41 11.20 2.22
N LEU A 51 23.94 10.22 2.95
CA LEU A 51 23.20 9.56 4.04
C LEU A 51 22.85 10.55 5.15
N PHE A 52 23.82 11.34 5.61
CA PHE A 52 23.61 12.42 6.58
C PHE A 52 22.47 13.35 6.13
N MET A 53 22.53 13.83 4.89
CA MET A 53 21.52 14.71 4.32
C MET A 53 20.14 14.06 4.23
N MET A 54 20.06 12.78 3.88
CA MET A 54 18.80 12.05 3.81
C MET A 54 18.16 11.91 5.20
N ILE A 55 18.94 11.55 6.22
CA ILE A 55 18.44 11.40 7.61
C ILE A 55 17.98 12.75 8.15
N ILE A 56 18.78 13.81 7.95
CA ILE A 56 18.40 15.16 8.36
C ILE A 56 17.11 15.58 7.67
N THR A 57 16.99 15.40 6.35
CA THR A 57 15.78 15.79 5.60
C THR A 57 14.55 15.02 6.09
N ALA A 58 14.67 13.71 6.31
CA ALA A 58 13.58 12.90 6.86
C ALA A 58 13.17 13.35 8.27
N SER A 59 14.10 13.89 9.07
CA SER A 59 13.76 14.44 10.38
C SER A 59 12.81 15.65 10.28
N TYR A 60 12.72 16.33 9.13
CA TYR A 60 11.73 17.39 8.90
C TYR A 60 10.46 16.89 8.19
N ASP A 61 10.34 15.60 7.84
CA ASP A 61 9.15 15.00 7.20
C ASP A 61 7.98 14.83 8.18
N ARG A 62 7.55 15.96 8.77
CA ARG A 62 6.50 16.08 9.78
C ARG A 62 5.86 17.47 9.71
N ARG A 63 4.77 17.66 10.44
CA ARG A 63 4.17 18.99 10.64
C ARG A 63 5.07 19.87 11.54
N PRO A 64 5.13 21.19 11.29
CA PRO A 64 4.39 21.93 10.27
C PRO A 64 4.94 21.79 8.85
N PHE A 65 6.22 21.43 8.70
CA PHE A 65 6.95 21.48 7.43
C PHE A 65 6.25 20.78 6.26
N THR A 66 5.71 19.57 6.45
CA THR A 66 5.02 18.84 5.37
C THR A 66 3.60 19.32 5.13
N GLY A 67 2.92 19.75 6.20
CA GLY A 67 1.53 20.18 6.15
C GLY A 67 1.36 21.51 5.41
N GLU A 68 2.20 22.50 5.73
CA GLU A 68 2.08 23.86 5.20
C GLU A 68 2.38 23.97 3.71
N VAL A 69 3.19 23.06 3.17
CA VAL A 69 3.60 23.07 1.75
C VAL A 69 2.85 22.05 0.90
N GLY A 70 1.91 21.30 1.50
CA GLY A 70 1.10 20.34 0.76
C GLY A 70 1.80 19.03 0.41
N GLY A 71 2.83 18.63 1.17
CA GLY A 71 3.43 17.30 1.10
C GLY A 71 4.95 17.24 1.23
N TYR A 72 5.45 16.02 1.36
CA TYR A 72 6.88 15.72 1.47
C TYR A 72 7.66 16.19 0.24
N GLU A 73 7.04 16.23 -0.95
CA GLU A 73 7.71 16.50 -2.23
C GLU A 73 8.46 17.85 -2.27
N TYR A 74 8.02 18.84 -1.49
CA TYR A 74 8.67 20.14 -1.39
C TYR A 74 9.88 20.12 -0.46
N ILE A 75 9.77 19.41 0.67
CA ILE A 75 10.87 19.27 1.64
C ILE A 75 12.05 18.57 1.02
N TRP A 76 11.77 17.46 0.33
CA TRP A 76 12.77 16.63 -0.32
C TRP A 76 13.35 17.28 -1.58
N GLY A 77 12.58 18.17 -2.24
CA GLY A 77 13.01 18.87 -3.45
C GLY A 77 12.58 18.22 -4.76
N ILE A 78 11.60 17.32 -4.71
CA ILE A 78 10.98 16.67 -5.87
C ILE A 78 10.20 17.70 -6.70
N LYS A 79 9.44 18.59 -6.06
CA LYS A 79 8.66 19.64 -6.73
C LYS A 79 9.34 21.00 -6.82
N ALA A 80 10.28 21.28 -5.92
CA ALA A 80 10.92 22.60 -5.81
C ALA A 80 12.36 22.48 -5.31
N LYS A 81 13.26 22.01 -6.16
CA LYS A 81 14.67 21.71 -5.82
C LYS A 81 15.36 22.86 -5.09
N GLU A 82 15.25 24.08 -5.58
CA GLU A 82 15.93 25.25 -4.99
C GLU A 82 15.37 25.70 -3.63
N ALA A 83 14.11 25.38 -3.35
CA ALA A 83 13.46 25.67 -2.08
C ALA A 83 13.55 24.51 -1.08
N SER A 84 14.09 23.35 -1.49
CA SER A 84 14.19 22.14 -0.68
C SER A 84 15.12 22.29 0.51
N LEU A 85 14.90 21.46 1.55
CA LEU A 85 15.78 21.45 2.72
C LEU A 85 17.22 21.07 2.36
N PRO A 86 17.49 20.06 1.49
CA PRO A 86 18.85 19.78 1.05
C PRO A 86 19.58 20.98 0.44
N ASN A 87 18.91 21.78 -0.39
CA ASN A 87 19.53 22.98 -0.97
C ASN A 87 19.75 24.07 0.08
N ARG A 88 18.79 24.28 1.00
CA ARG A 88 18.92 25.24 2.12
C ARG A 88 20.11 24.92 3.01
N PHE A 89 20.21 23.68 3.50
CA PHE A 89 21.32 23.25 4.35
C PHE A 89 22.68 23.34 3.63
N ARG A 90 22.73 23.11 2.31
CA ARG A 90 23.93 23.38 1.50
C ARG A 90 24.32 24.86 1.52
N ARG A 91 23.37 25.78 1.32
CA ARG A 91 23.64 27.24 1.32
C ARG A 91 24.17 27.74 2.66
N ILE A 92 23.63 27.26 3.78
CA ILE A 92 24.07 27.67 5.12
C ILE A 92 25.26 26.83 5.65
N GLY A 93 25.84 25.96 4.83
CA GLY A 93 27.03 25.17 5.17
C GLY A 93 26.78 24.07 6.21
N LEU A 94 25.55 23.59 6.35
CA LEU A 94 25.16 22.51 7.27
C LEU A 94 24.92 21.17 6.53
N SER A 95 25.57 20.96 5.38
CA SER A 95 25.32 19.78 4.53
C SER A 95 26.35 18.64 4.66
N ASN A 96 27.42 18.86 5.40
CA ASN A 96 28.51 17.91 5.58
C ASN A 96 28.66 17.58 7.08
N PRO A 97 28.69 16.30 7.47
CA PRO A 97 28.74 15.89 8.88
C PRO A 97 30.04 16.30 9.58
N ASP A 98 31.17 16.39 8.90
CA ASP A 98 32.44 16.83 9.50
C ASP A 98 32.45 18.34 9.74
N ALA A 99 31.81 19.11 8.85
CA ALA A 99 31.56 20.53 9.11
C ALA A 99 30.69 20.72 10.36
N ILE A 100 29.65 19.89 10.55
CA ILE A 100 28.83 19.92 11.78
C ILE A 100 29.67 19.63 13.03
N LYS A 101 30.55 18.62 12.99
CA LYS A 101 31.42 18.27 14.13
C LYS A 101 32.42 19.38 14.50
N ALA A 102 32.79 20.23 13.53
CA ALA A 102 33.72 21.34 13.74
C ALA A 102 33.05 22.61 14.29
N LEU A 103 31.73 22.72 14.17
CA LEU A 103 30.95 23.86 14.67
C LEU A 103 30.54 23.63 16.12
N ASN A 104 30.45 24.72 16.90
CA ASN A 104 29.81 24.65 18.20
C ASN A 104 28.27 24.65 18.04
N ARG A 105 27.55 24.34 19.13
CA ARG A 105 26.08 24.25 19.12
C ARG A 105 25.43 25.57 18.69
N ASP A 106 25.92 26.71 19.17
CA ASP A 106 25.31 28.00 18.90
C ASP A 106 25.51 28.41 17.44
N ASP A 107 26.66 28.12 16.83
CA ASP A 107 26.89 28.37 15.40
C ASP A 107 25.90 27.60 14.50
N ILE A 108 25.62 26.33 14.83
CA ILE A 108 24.66 25.50 14.09
C ILE A 108 23.26 26.10 14.25
N ARG A 109 22.89 26.47 15.49
CA ARG A 109 21.58 27.06 15.80
C ARG A 109 21.38 28.38 15.06
N ASP A 110 22.37 29.27 15.08
CA ASP A 110 22.30 30.57 14.44
C ASP A 110 22.14 30.43 12.93
N ARG A 111 22.88 29.51 12.30
CA ARG A 111 22.69 29.17 10.88
C ARG A 111 21.29 28.65 10.58
N LEU A 112 20.76 27.74 11.40
CA LEU A 112 19.41 27.22 11.23
C LEU A 112 18.35 28.32 11.37
N LYS A 113 18.53 29.26 12.29
CA LYS A 113 17.61 30.41 12.48
C LYS A 113 17.57 31.35 11.28
N THR A 114 18.63 31.41 10.47
CA THR A 114 18.63 32.23 9.24
C THR A 114 17.75 31.65 8.14
N GLU A 115 17.37 30.38 8.24
CA GLU A 115 16.53 29.69 7.27
C GLU A 115 15.13 29.45 7.85
N VAL A 116 14.13 29.81 7.06
CA VAL A 116 12.72 29.54 7.34
C VAL A 116 12.14 28.69 6.23
N PHE A 117 11.32 27.71 6.61
CA PHE A 117 10.53 26.94 5.68
C PHE A 117 9.07 27.34 5.88
N LYS A 118 8.58 28.16 4.94
CA LYS A 118 7.37 28.97 5.13
C LYS A 118 7.53 29.91 6.34
N GLU A 119 6.72 29.73 7.37
CA GLU A 119 6.72 30.59 8.56
C GLU A 119 7.47 29.95 9.73
N THR A 120 7.93 28.70 9.56
CA THR A 120 8.61 27.95 10.61
C THR A 120 10.13 28.03 10.45
N ALA A 121 10.82 28.49 11.49
CA ALA A 121 12.29 28.47 11.57
C ALA A 121 12.81 27.03 11.61
N LEU A 122 14.00 26.79 11.03
CA LEU A 122 14.56 25.44 10.94
C LEU A 122 15.27 24.98 12.22
N ASP A 123 15.45 25.84 13.22
CA ASP A 123 16.19 25.50 14.45
C ASP A 123 15.37 24.69 15.47
N GLY A 124 14.04 24.79 15.45
CA GLY A 124 13.20 24.00 16.33
C GLY A 124 11.70 24.01 16.04
N VAL A 125 11.02 22.93 16.43
CA VAL A 125 9.56 22.83 16.42
C VAL A 125 9.08 22.12 17.68
N GLY A 126 8.22 22.80 18.45
CA GLY A 126 7.71 22.27 19.72
C GLY A 126 8.86 21.92 20.66
N LYS A 127 9.02 20.64 20.97
CA LYS A 127 10.10 20.12 21.86
C LYS A 127 11.36 19.67 21.10
N VAL A 128 11.35 19.73 19.76
CA VAL A 128 12.47 19.25 18.93
C VAL A 128 13.45 20.38 18.67
N ASP A 129 14.61 20.32 19.32
CA ASP A 129 15.81 21.12 18.95
C ASP A 129 16.56 20.47 17.78
N TYR A 130 16.48 21.07 16.59
CA TYR A 130 17.15 20.53 15.40
C TYR A 130 18.67 20.71 15.45
N THR A 131 19.20 21.67 16.21
CA THR A 131 20.64 21.77 16.47
C THR A 131 21.19 20.47 17.04
N LYS A 132 20.50 19.90 18.04
CA LYS A 132 20.88 18.60 18.61
C LYS A 132 20.70 17.47 17.61
N THR A 133 19.66 17.52 16.79
CA THR A 133 19.43 16.53 15.71
C THR A 133 20.62 16.50 14.74
N PHE A 134 21.09 17.66 14.28
CA PHE A 134 22.26 17.76 13.40
C PHE A 134 23.52 17.14 14.03
N ILE A 135 23.79 17.45 15.30
CA ILE A 135 24.93 16.91 16.05
C ILE A 135 24.82 15.38 16.18
N ASP A 136 23.65 14.88 16.59
CA ASP A 136 23.43 13.44 16.79
C ASP A 136 23.55 12.66 15.46
N VAL A 137 22.97 13.17 14.37
CA VAL A 137 23.08 12.52 13.05
C VAL A 137 24.53 12.55 12.57
N ALA A 138 25.24 13.68 12.69
CA ALA A 138 26.64 13.78 12.30
C ALA A 138 27.54 12.78 13.06
N ALA A 139 27.27 12.58 14.35
CA ALA A 139 27.96 11.59 15.18
C ALA A 139 27.62 10.15 14.79
N ALA A 140 26.37 9.86 14.41
CA ALA A 140 25.92 8.51 14.05
C ALA A 140 26.21 8.11 12.59
N THR A 141 26.46 9.07 11.70
CA THR A 141 26.49 8.86 10.24
C THR A 141 27.45 7.76 9.80
N SER A 142 28.71 7.78 10.26
CA SER A 142 29.71 6.78 9.82
C SER A 142 29.31 5.35 10.22
N ARG A 143 28.84 5.17 11.46
CA ARG A 143 28.35 3.88 11.96
C ARG A 143 27.11 3.42 11.22
N LEU A 144 26.13 4.31 11.02
CA LEU A 144 24.91 3.98 10.28
C LEU A 144 25.21 3.59 8.83
N HIS A 145 26.14 4.29 8.18
CA HIS A 145 26.57 3.97 6.83
C HIS A 145 27.12 2.55 6.75
N GLU A 146 28.04 2.17 7.65
CA GLU A 146 28.59 0.82 7.72
C GLU A 146 27.52 -0.25 8.01
N LEU A 147 26.59 0.02 8.92
CA LEU A 147 25.49 -0.90 9.22
C LEU A 147 24.59 -1.11 8.00
N LEU A 148 24.24 -0.03 7.28
CA LEU A 148 23.33 -0.08 6.13
C LEU A 148 23.92 -0.87 4.95
N ILE A 149 25.17 -0.65 4.59
CA ILE A 149 25.81 -1.35 3.45
C ILE A 149 25.99 -2.84 3.71
N ASN A 150 26.10 -3.25 4.97
CA ASN A 150 26.33 -4.64 5.37
C ASN A 150 25.05 -5.37 5.82
N ALA A 151 23.90 -4.70 5.83
CA ALA A 151 22.64 -5.26 6.32
C ALA A 151 22.16 -6.43 5.46
N LYS A 152 21.93 -7.60 6.09
CA LYS A 152 21.44 -8.83 5.42
C LYS A 152 20.36 -9.58 6.19
N THR A 153 20.20 -9.30 7.48
CA THR A 153 19.36 -10.07 8.40
C THR A 153 18.32 -9.22 9.12
N PRO A 154 17.24 -9.82 9.66
CA PRO A 154 16.30 -9.12 10.53
C PRO A 154 16.96 -8.41 11.73
N ASN A 155 18.03 -8.99 12.27
CA ASN A 155 18.76 -8.40 13.39
C ASN A 155 19.51 -7.12 12.98
N ASP A 156 20.03 -7.07 11.74
CA ASP A 156 20.66 -5.85 11.21
C ASP A 156 19.62 -4.73 11.09
N VAL A 157 18.41 -5.06 10.60
CA VAL A 157 17.29 -4.12 10.54
C VAL A 157 16.96 -3.57 11.93
N THR A 158 16.82 -4.43 12.94
CA THR A 158 16.57 -4.00 14.32
C THR A 158 17.69 -3.11 14.85
N THR A 159 18.95 -3.45 14.58
CA THR A 159 20.11 -2.65 15.00
C THR A 159 20.11 -1.26 14.36
N ILE A 160 19.83 -1.19 13.05
CA ILE A 160 19.73 0.07 12.31
C ILE A 160 18.56 0.90 12.83
N TYR A 161 17.38 0.30 12.98
CA TYR A 161 16.20 0.95 13.54
C TYR A 161 16.51 1.57 14.91
N ASN A 162 17.08 0.78 15.83
CA ASN A 162 17.41 1.26 17.17
C ASN A 162 18.47 2.37 17.15
N THR A 163 19.46 2.29 16.24
CA THR A 163 20.49 3.33 16.11
C THR A 163 19.89 4.64 15.60
N ILE A 164 18.98 4.59 14.62
CA ILE A 164 18.27 5.78 14.12
C ILE A 164 17.35 6.36 15.20
N ASN A 165 16.64 5.52 15.95
CA ASN A 165 15.68 5.95 16.98
C ASN A 165 16.34 6.64 18.20
N GLN A 166 17.65 6.51 18.36
CA GLN A 166 18.42 7.19 19.41
C GLN A 166 18.75 8.66 19.06
N ILE A 167 18.55 9.05 17.80
CA ILE A 167 18.82 10.41 17.32
C ILE A 167 17.75 11.35 17.85
N HIS A 168 18.15 12.44 18.51
CA HIS A 168 17.22 13.43 19.05
C HIS A 168 16.27 13.93 17.95
N GLY A 169 14.99 14.07 18.31
CA GLY A 169 13.95 14.50 17.39
C GLY A 169 13.45 13.40 16.46
N ILE A 170 14.17 12.29 16.24
CA ILE A 170 13.71 11.17 15.40
C ILE A 170 13.04 10.12 16.27
N GLY A 171 11.72 10.04 16.21
CA GLY A 171 10.92 9.02 16.91
C GLY A 171 10.50 7.88 15.99
N ASP A 172 9.77 6.92 16.56
CA ASP A 172 9.46 5.62 15.94
C ASP A 172 8.90 5.71 14.51
N THR A 173 7.97 6.63 14.24
CA THR A 173 7.39 6.76 12.89
C THR A 173 8.42 7.23 11.86
N ILE A 174 9.30 8.17 12.20
CA ILE A 174 10.34 8.64 11.27
C ILE A 174 11.43 7.59 11.13
N THR A 175 11.77 6.89 12.22
CA THR A 175 12.66 5.73 12.19
C THR A 175 12.14 4.63 11.26
N ALA A 176 10.84 4.32 11.32
CA ALA A 176 10.20 3.35 10.43
C ALA A 176 10.22 3.82 8.97
N LYS A 177 9.92 5.10 8.71
CA LYS A 177 10.04 5.69 7.36
C LYS A 177 11.46 5.59 6.82
N LEU A 178 12.47 5.98 7.60
CA LEU A 178 13.88 5.89 7.21
C LEU A 178 14.29 4.44 6.94
N THR A 179 13.89 3.51 7.79
CA THR A 179 14.14 2.07 7.60
C THR A 179 13.55 1.58 6.28
N LYS A 180 12.30 1.94 6.00
CA LYS A 180 11.63 1.64 4.73
C LYS A 180 12.37 2.25 3.53
N TYR A 181 12.66 3.54 3.57
CA TYR A 181 13.32 4.25 2.46
C TYR A 181 14.70 3.67 2.17
N LEU A 182 15.54 3.52 3.20
CA LEU A 182 16.93 3.10 3.06
C LEU A 182 17.09 1.62 2.71
N LEU A 183 16.33 0.73 3.37
CA LEU A 183 16.51 -0.72 3.25
C LEU A 183 15.51 -1.39 2.31
N ARG A 184 14.26 -0.90 2.20
CA ARG A 184 13.22 -1.55 1.37
C ARG A 184 13.10 -0.93 -0.01
N GLU A 185 13.08 0.40 -0.13
CA GLU A 185 12.76 1.10 -1.39
C GLU A 185 14.02 1.44 -2.20
N ILE A 186 15.00 2.10 -1.59
CA ILE A 186 16.31 2.36 -2.20
C ILE A 186 17.17 1.10 -2.19
N ALA A 187 16.99 0.26 -1.15
CA ALA A 187 17.67 -1.01 -0.94
C ALA A 187 19.20 -0.86 -0.90
N ILE A 188 19.73 -0.10 0.07
CA ILE A 188 21.19 0.04 0.29
C ILE A 188 21.81 -1.33 0.63
N GLY A 189 21.23 -2.02 1.61
CA GLY A 189 21.61 -3.38 2.00
C GLY A 189 21.02 -4.46 1.10
N ASP A 190 21.28 -5.72 1.45
CA ASP A 190 20.71 -6.90 0.79
C ASP A 190 19.67 -7.56 1.72
N ILE A 191 18.64 -6.79 2.06
CA ILE A 191 17.54 -7.22 2.94
C ILE A 191 16.37 -7.70 2.10
N GLN A 192 15.94 -8.93 2.33
CA GLN A 192 14.71 -9.45 1.70
C GLN A 192 13.47 -8.83 2.37
N PRO A 193 12.38 -8.55 1.61
CA PRO A 193 11.17 -7.93 2.16
C PRO A 193 10.55 -8.68 3.36
N ASN A 194 10.69 -10.00 3.44
CA ASN A 194 10.19 -10.80 4.55
C ASN A 194 11.05 -10.73 5.82
N SER A 195 12.20 -10.03 5.77
CA SER A 195 13.15 -9.91 6.88
C SER A 195 12.89 -8.68 7.76
N PHE A 196 11.92 -7.83 7.41
CA PHE A 196 11.58 -6.65 8.21
C PHE A 196 10.72 -7.04 9.43
N PRO A 197 11.22 -6.84 10.67
CA PRO A 197 10.47 -7.21 11.86
C PRO A 197 9.29 -6.26 12.07
N LEU A 198 8.22 -6.77 12.68
CA LEU A 198 7.02 -5.99 12.97
C LEU A 198 7.32 -4.70 13.76
N SER A 199 8.28 -4.73 14.68
CA SER A 199 8.68 -3.56 15.46
C SER A 199 9.19 -2.39 14.60
N ALA A 200 9.80 -2.66 13.46
CA ALA A 200 10.29 -1.62 12.55
C ALA A 200 9.19 -1.06 11.63
N VAL A 201 8.11 -1.81 11.43
CA VAL A 201 7.04 -1.48 10.47
C VAL A 201 5.80 -0.92 11.15
N TRP A 202 5.45 -1.45 12.32
CA TRP A 202 4.24 -1.10 13.07
C TRP A 202 4.06 0.41 13.34
N PRO A 203 5.12 1.20 13.60
CA PRO A 203 4.97 2.64 13.78
C PRO A 203 4.36 3.38 12.58
N LEU A 204 4.39 2.79 11.37
CA LEU A 204 3.73 3.36 10.19
C LEU A 204 2.19 3.28 10.26
N VAL A 205 1.62 2.40 11.07
CA VAL A 205 0.17 2.35 11.36
C VAL A 205 -0.31 3.68 11.96
N ASN A 206 0.54 4.31 12.77
CA ASN A 206 0.24 5.57 13.45
C ASN A 206 0.72 6.80 12.67
N GLU A 207 1.20 6.62 11.44
CA GLU A 207 1.58 7.72 10.57
C GLU A 207 0.31 8.47 10.13
N TYR A 208 0.36 9.80 10.18
CA TYR A 208 -0.81 10.67 9.99
C TYR A 208 -1.62 10.36 8.72
N HIS A 209 -0.94 10.08 7.61
CA HIS A 209 -1.62 9.79 6.35
C HIS A 209 -2.20 8.38 6.30
N ASN A 210 -1.49 7.40 6.86
CA ASN A 210 -2.04 6.05 7.02
C ASN A 210 -3.24 6.07 7.98
N GLU A 211 -3.19 6.86 9.04
CA GLU A 211 -4.27 7.00 10.03
C GLU A 211 -5.60 7.41 9.39
N GLN A 212 -5.59 8.34 8.43
CA GLN A 212 -6.81 8.75 7.72
C GLN A 212 -7.46 7.59 6.96
N ALA A 213 -6.66 6.76 6.27
CA ALA A 213 -7.15 5.56 5.60
C ALA A 213 -7.66 4.52 6.61
N LEU A 214 -6.91 4.33 7.69
CA LEU A 214 -7.23 3.37 8.76
C LEU A 214 -8.51 3.73 9.50
N ILE A 215 -8.83 5.01 9.70
CA ILE A 215 -10.10 5.46 10.27
C ILE A 215 -11.28 4.96 9.42
N LYS A 216 -11.17 5.03 8.08
CA LYS A 216 -12.21 4.51 7.19
C LYS A 216 -12.32 2.98 7.31
N LEU A 217 -11.19 2.27 7.32
CA LEU A 217 -11.14 0.80 7.43
C LEU A 217 -11.64 0.28 8.79
N ARG A 218 -11.39 0.98 9.90
CA ARG A 218 -11.91 0.57 11.22
C ARG A 218 -13.43 0.56 11.29
N ARG A 219 -14.13 1.28 10.40
CA ARG A 219 -15.61 1.24 10.29
C ARG A 219 -16.13 -0.09 9.78
N VAL A 220 -15.32 -0.85 9.02
CA VAL A 220 -15.69 -2.17 8.49
C VAL A 220 -15.35 -3.30 9.47
N GLY A 221 -14.51 -3.03 10.48
CA GLY A 221 -14.17 -3.96 11.56
C GLY A 221 -12.89 -3.56 12.29
N SER A 222 -12.88 -3.72 13.62
CA SER A 222 -11.71 -3.37 14.45
C SER A 222 -10.50 -4.27 14.19
N ASP A 223 -10.73 -5.52 13.77
CA ASP A 223 -9.68 -6.52 13.57
C ASP A 223 -9.12 -6.51 12.15
N VAL A 224 -9.77 -5.81 11.20
CA VAL A 224 -9.35 -5.79 9.80
C VAL A 224 -7.90 -5.32 9.66
N VAL A 225 -7.52 -4.24 10.36
CA VAL A 225 -6.16 -3.68 10.31
C VAL A 225 -5.11 -4.64 10.88
N PRO A 226 -5.22 -5.13 12.14
CA PRO A 226 -4.22 -6.06 12.67
C PRO A 226 -4.16 -7.38 11.89
N LEU A 227 -5.29 -7.90 11.41
CA LEU A 227 -5.32 -9.09 10.55
C LEU A 227 -4.60 -8.84 9.22
N THR A 228 -4.83 -7.69 8.59
CA THR A 228 -4.15 -7.29 7.34
C THR A 228 -2.65 -7.23 7.56
N MET A 229 -2.19 -6.65 8.68
CA MET A 229 -0.77 -6.60 9.00
C MET A 229 -0.16 -8.00 9.18
N GLY A 230 -0.86 -8.90 9.88
CA GLY A 230 -0.44 -10.29 10.01
C GLY A 230 -0.32 -11.00 8.66
N LEU A 231 -1.27 -10.74 7.75
CA LEU A 231 -1.24 -11.29 6.40
C LEU A 231 -0.11 -10.72 5.55
N LEU A 232 0.19 -9.43 5.64
CA LEU A 232 1.32 -8.82 4.93
C LEU A 232 2.68 -9.38 5.39
N LEU A 233 2.82 -9.69 6.68
CA LEU A 233 3.98 -10.42 7.20
C LEU A 233 4.10 -11.81 6.56
N VAL A 234 3.00 -12.57 6.50
CA VAL A 234 2.98 -13.92 5.89
C VAL A 234 3.23 -13.85 4.38
N LYS A 235 2.69 -12.84 3.70
CA LYS A 235 2.90 -12.61 2.26
C LYS A 235 4.29 -12.05 1.94
N GLY A 236 5.07 -11.71 2.97
CA GLY A 236 6.49 -11.41 2.85
C GLY A 236 6.84 -9.96 2.56
N ASP A 237 5.93 -9.00 2.67
CA ASP A 237 6.27 -7.57 2.56
C ASP A 237 5.41 -6.71 3.50
N PRO A 238 5.80 -6.58 4.78
CA PRO A 238 5.01 -5.85 5.76
C PRO A 238 4.95 -4.33 5.49
N PHE A 239 5.91 -3.77 4.75
CA PHE A 239 5.88 -2.35 4.38
C PHE A 239 4.79 -2.01 3.36
N ALA A 240 4.16 -3.00 2.74
CA ALA A 240 3.00 -2.79 1.87
C ALA A 240 1.82 -2.11 2.57
N LEU A 241 1.76 -2.13 3.91
CA LEU A 241 0.78 -1.33 4.67
C LEU A 241 0.83 0.16 4.28
N ASP A 242 2.02 0.68 3.97
CA ASP A 242 2.22 2.08 3.60
C ASP A 242 1.60 2.43 2.24
N ALA A 243 1.15 1.45 1.44
CA ALA A 243 0.33 1.72 0.28
C ALA A 243 -1.02 2.37 0.65
N LEU A 244 -1.45 2.32 1.92
CA LEU A 244 -2.59 3.09 2.40
C LEU A 244 -2.41 4.60 2.19
N PHE A 245 -1.20 5.12 2.41
CA PHE A 245 -0.88 6.52 2.11
C PHE A 245 -1.09 6.81 0.62
N TYR A 246 -0.55 5.95 -0.25
CA TYR A 246 -0.68 6.09 -1.70
C TYR A 246 -2.15 6.09 -2.13
N LEU A 247 -2.92 5.08 -1.69
CA LEU A 247 -4.34 4.97 -1.99
C LEU A 247 -5.11 6.18 -1.48
N ASN A 248 -4.86 6.63 -0.25
CA ASN A 248 -5.57 7.77 0.30
C ASN A 248 -5.23 9.09 -0.41
N ARG A 249 -4.00 9.26 -0.91
CA ARG A 249 -3.55 10.51 -1.52
C ARG A 249 -3.79 10.57 -3.03
N TYR A 250 -3.45 9.51 -3.76
CA TYR A 250 -3.42 9.50 -5.23
C TYR A 250 -4.57 8.71 -5.84
N GLU A 251 -5.09 7.68 -5.16
CA GLU A 251 -6.19 6.84 -5.66
C GLU A 251 -7.34 6.71 -4.64
N PRO A 252 -7.86 7.82 -4.06
CA PRO A 252 -8.80 7.74 -2.93
C PRO A 252 -10.09 7.00 -3.30
N ARG A 253 -10.50 7.07 -4.57
CA ARG A 253 -11.66 6.34 -5.10
C ARG A 253 -11.51 4.83 -4.97
N LEU A 254 -10.32 4.28 -5.22
CA LEU A 254 -10.09 2.84 -5.14
C LEU A 254 -10.25 2.32 -3.71
N LEU A 255 -9.78 3.09 -2.72
CA LEU A 255 -10.00 2.76 -1.31
C LEU A 255 -11.46 2.91 -0.90
N ASP A 256 -12.14 3.98 -1.35
CA ASP A 256 -13.55 4.21 -1.03
C ASP A 256 -14.46 3.16 -1.68
N GLU A 257 -14.17 2.73 -2.91
CA GLU A 257 -14.83 1.62 -3.61
C GLU A 257 -14.62 0.30 -2.87
N PHE A 258 -13.37 -0.02 -2.50
CA PHE A 258 -13.08 -1.20 -1.67
C PHE A 258 -13.91 -1.21 -0.37
N ILE A 259 -13.97 -0.08 0.33
CA ILE A 259 -14.73 0.05 1.58
C ILE A 259 -16.23 -0.09 1.35
N SER A 260 -16.75 0.48 0.25
CA SER A 260 -18.14 0.35 -0.16
C SER A 260 -18.50 -1.11 -0.41
N ASP A 261 -17.68 -1.82 -1.19
CA ASP A 261 -17.88 -3.22 -1.56
C ASP A 261 -17.93 -4.13 -0.32
N VAL A 262 -16.95 -4.01 0.58
CA VAL A 262 -16.91 -4.83 1.78
C VAL A 262 -18.01 -4.47 2.79
N SER A 263 -18.48 -3.23 2.79
CA SER A 263 -19.62 -2.80 3.61
C SER A 263 -20.92 -3.46 3.11
N GLN A 264 -21.08 -3.65 1.79
CA GLN A 264 -22.22 -4.39 1.24
C GLN A 264 -22.18 -5.86 1.65
N TRP A 265 -21.00 -6.48 1.76
CA TRP A 265 -20.88 -7.86 2.26
C TRP A 265 -21.39 -8.01 3.69
N ALA A 266 -21.08 -7.02 4.54
CA ALA A 266 -21.58 -6.99 5.92
C ALA A 266 -23.11 -6.86 5.98
N TYR A 267 -23.70 -6.04 5.10
CA TYR A 267 -25.14 -5.84 5.01
C TYR A 267 -25.89 -7.09 4.51
N ILE A 268 -25.38 -7.75 3.46
CA ILE A 268 -25.99 -8.97 2.94
C ILE A 268 -25.90 -10.10 3.98
N GLY A 269 -24.75 -10.22 4.64
CA GLY A 269 -24.53 -11.23 5.68
C GLY A 269 -25.39 -11.07 6.94
N SER A 270 -25.86 -9.85 7.24
CA SER A 270 -26.77 -9.60 8.37
C SER A 270 -28.23 -9.90 8.02
N LYS A 271 -28.70 -9.53 6.82
CA LYS A 271 -30.07 -9.81 6.39
C LYS A 271 -30.39 -11.29 6.23
N GLY A 272 -29.39 -12.13 5.92
CA GLY A 272 -29.56 -13.58 5.87
C GLY A 272 -29.82 -14.25 7.23
N LYS A 273 -29.65 -13.54 8.35
CA LYS A 273 -29.90 -14.09 9.70
C LYS A 273 -31.27 -13.71 10.29
N ASP A 274 -31.87 -12.60 9.87
CA ASP A 274 -33.15 -12.12 10.41
C ASP A 274 -34.37 -12.52 9.56
N SER A 275 -34.19 -13.19 8.41
CA SER A 275 -35.30 -13.63 7.55
C SER A 275 -35.78 -15.07 7.82
N THR A 276 -35.59 -15.59 9.03
CA THR A 276 -36.31 -16.79 9.51
C THR A 276 -37.72 -16.47 10.02
N THR A 277 -38.47 -15.67 9.27
CA THR A 277 -39.91 -15.85 9.11
C THR A 277 -40.13 -16.35 7.69
N VAL A 278 -39.72 -17.60 7.48
CA VAL A 278 -39.99 -18.33 6.25
C VAL A 278 -41.51 -18.54 6.20
N LYS A 279 -42.19 -17.73 5.38
CA LYS A 279 -43.34 -18.27 4.64
C LYS A 279 -42.78 -19.46 3.88
N GLU A 280 -43.27 -20.66 4.20
CA GLU A 280 -42.98 -21.91 3.52
C GLU A 280 -43.04 -21.70 2.00
N LYS A 281 -41.87 -21.44 1.42
CA LYS A 281 -41.59 -21.68 0.02
C LYS A 281 -40.75 -22.93 0.00
N ALA A 282 -41.20 -23.86 -0.83
CA ALA A 282 -40.71 -25.22 -1.01
C ALA A 282 -39.22 -25.37 -0.67
N VAL A 283 -38.95 -26.36 0.16
CA VAL A 283 -37.61 -26.86 0.52
C VAL A 283 -36.80 -27.08 -0.76
N ALA A 284 -35.97 -26.11 -1.13
CA ALA A 284 -34.91 -26.31 -2.10
C ALA A 284 -33.96 -27.35 -1.49
N THR A 285 -33.78 -28.46 -2.19
CA THR A 285 -32.98 -29.57 -1.71
C THR A 285 -31.52 -29.11 -1.67
N PRO A 286 -30.78 -29.20 -0.54
CA PRO A 286 -29.41 -28.68 -0.39
C PRO A 286 -28.37 -29.17 -1.41
N ASN A 287 -28.75 -30.14 -2.25
CA ASN A 287 -27.95 -30.70 -3.32
C ASN A 287 -28.06 -29.89 -4.64
N SER A 288 -29.18 -29.20 -4.91
CA SER A 288 -29.38 -28.49 -6.18
C SER A 288 -28.60 -27.18 -6.25
N ASP A 289 -28.58 -26.37 -5.19
CA ASP A 289 -27.87 -25.08 -5.20
C ASP A 289 -26.35 -25.21 -5.30
N LYS A 290 -25.77 -26.23 -4.65
CA LYS A 290 -24.33 -26.52 -4.80
C LYS A 290 -23.98 -27.01 -6.20
N GLN A 291 -24.85 -27.82 -6.81
CA GLN A 291 -24.69 -28.26 -8.20
C GLN A 291 -24.80 -27.07 -9.15
N LYS A 292 -25.80 -26.20 -8.96
CA LYS A 292 -25.97 -24.96 -9.73
C LYS A 292 -24.80 -24.01 -9.57
N ALA A 293 -24.35 -23.78 -8.34
CA ALA A 293 -23.17 -22.99 -8.05
C ALA A 293 -21.92 -23.51 -8.77
N ALA A 294 -21.74 -24.83 -8.84
CA ALA A 294 -20.66 -25.44 -9.60
C ALA A 294 -20.81 -25.19 -11.11
N LEU A 295 -22.03 -25.27 -11.66
CA LEU A 295 -22.31 -24.97 -13.07
C LEU A 295 -22.06 -23.48 -13.40
N LEU A 296 -22.50 -22.57 -12.54
CA LEU A 296 -22.24 -21.13 -12.68
C LEU A 296 -20.74 -20.83 -12.60
N LEU A 297 -20.02 -21.46 -11.67
CA LEU A 297 -18.57 -21.30 -11.56
C LEU A 297 -17.84 -21.86 -12.79
N ALA A 298 -18.34 -22.94 -13.39
CA ALA A 298 -17.78 -23.49 -14.62
C ALA A 298 -17.87 -22.50 -15.79
N VAL A 299 -18.95 -21.72 -15.90
CA VAL A 299 -19.04 -20.64 -16.90
C VAL A 299 -17.96 -19.58 -16.67
N ILE A 300 -17.73 -19.18 -15.42
CA ILE A 300 -16.68 -18.22 -15.08
C ILE A 300 -15.30 -18.78 -15.39
N LYS A 301 -15.08 -20.07 -15.09
CA LYS A 301 -13.84 -20.77 -15.40
C LYS A 301 -13.56 -20.73 -16.90
N ASP A 302 -14.56 -21.03 -17.73
CA ASP A 302 -14.42 -21.01 -19.18
C ASP A 302 -13.96 -19.62 -19.69
N VAL A 303 -14.52 -18.54 -19.15
CA VAL A 303 -14.09 -17.16 -19.48
C VAL A 303 -12.65 -16.91 -19.04
N CYS A 304 -12.28 -17.32 -17.83
CA CYS A 304 -10.93 -17.14 -17.31
C CYS A 304 -9.88 -17.96 -18.07
N ASP A 305 -10.19 -19.20 -18.43
CA ASP A 305 -9.33 -20.07 -19.22
C ASP A 305 -9.08 -19.48 -20.62
N ASP A 306 -10.12 -18.89 -21.23
CA ASP A 306 -9.97 -18.19 -22.51
C ASP A 306 -9.09 -16.94 -22.40
N ILE A 307 -9.23 -16.16 -21.32
CA ILE A 307 -8.38 -15.00 -21.03
C ILE A 307 -6.93 -15.42 -20.78
N GLU A 308 -6.71 -16.52 -20.06
CA GLU A 308 -5.38 -17.03 -19.77
C GLU A 308 -4.67 -17.51 -21.05
N GLY A 309 -5.44 -18.10 -21.97
CA GLY A 309 -4.99 -18.55 -23.28
C GLY A 309 -4.68 -17.44 -24.30
N ILE A 310 -4.86 -16.17 -23.95
CA ILE A 310 -4.54 -15.07 -24.86
C ILE A 310 -3.02 -14.84 -24.88
N THR A 311 -2.45 -14.90 -26.09
CA THR A 311 -1.04 -14.64 -26.35
C THR A 311 -0.74 -13.15 -26.45
N LYS A 312 0.54 -12.76 -26.32
CA LYS A 312 0.97 -11.37 -26.50
C LYS A 312 0.63 -10.84 -27.89
N ASP A 313 0.73 -11.67 -28.92
CA ASP A 313 0.44 -11.29 -30.31
C ASP A 313 -1.05 -11.04 -30.54
N GLN A 314 -1.93 -11.78 -29.85
CA GLN A 314 -3.37 -11.53 -29.84
C GLN A 314 -3.77 -10.25 -29.09
N LEU A 315 -2.86 -9.70 -28.27
CA LEU A 315 -3.04 -8.48 -27.49
C LEU A 315 -2.31 -7.26 -28.10
N LEU A 316 -1.77 -7.40 -29.32
CA LEU A 316 -1.11 -6.31 -30.05
C LEU A 316 -2.06 -5.12 -30.21
N GLY A 317 -1.66 -3.96 -29.66
CA GLY A 317 -2.45 -2.72 -29.66
C GLY A 317 -3.13 -2.40 -28.33
N LEU A 318 -2.94 -3.20 -27.29
CA LEU A 318 -3.47 -2.93 -25.95
C LEU A 318 -2.38 -2.43 -25.02
N THR A 319 -2.73 -1.42 -24.22
CA THR A 319 -1.81 -0.79 -23.28
C THR A 319 -1.46 -1.68 -22.09
N GLN A 320 -2.29 -2.66 -21.69
CA GLN A 320 -2.08 -3.44 -20.45
C GLN A 320 -2.67 -4.88 -20.48
N PRO A 321 -2.06 -5.85 -21.16
CA PRO A 321 -2.51 -7.25 -21.17
C PRO A 321 -2.43 -7.95 -19.80
N HIS A 322 -1.50 -7.53 -18.94
CA HIS A 322 -1.35 -8.10 -17.59
C HIS A 322 -2.52 -7.77 -16.65
N SER A 323 -3.19 -6.62 -16.83
CA SER A 323 -4.32 -6.24 -16.00
C SER A 323 -5.57 -7.06 -16.31
N LEU A 324 -5.76 -7.48 -17.56
CA LEU A 324 -6.85 -8.38 -17.96
C LEU A 324 -6.73 -9.76 -17.29
N LYS A 325 -5.53 -10.36 -17.30
CA LYS A 325 -5.30 -11.66 -16.62
C LYS A 325 -5.50 -11.56 -15.11
N ALA A 326 -4.98 -10.49 -14.49
CA ALA A 326 -5.19 -10.25 -13.06
C ALA A 326 -6.68 -10.08 -12.72
N ALA A 327 -7.44 -9.36 -13.55
CA ALA A 327 -8.88 -9.19 -13.38
C ALA A 327 -9.65 -10.52 -13.50
N ALA A 328 -9.28 -11.39 -14.44
CA ALA A 328 -9.87 -12.72 -14.59
C ALA A 328 -9.62 -13.60 -13.36
N ILE A 329 -8.39 -13.61 -12.83
CA ILE A 329 -8.04 -14.32 -11.61
C ILE A 329 -8.87 -13.82 -10.42
N LYS A 330 -9.03 -12.50 -10.28
CA LYS A 330 -9.85 -11.89 -9.23
C LYS A 330 -11.32 -12.29 -9.35
N LEU A 331 -11.89 -12.21 -10.55
CA LEU A 331 -13.26 -12.64 -10.84
C LEU A 331 -13.49 -14.10 -10.43
N TYR A 332 -12.62 -15.01 -10.88
CA TYR A 332 -12.73 -16.43 -10.58
C TYR A 332 -12.69 -16.70 -9.07
N LYS A 333 -11.74 -16.09 -8.36
CA LYS A 333 -11.61 -16.23 -6.90
C LYS A 333 -12.86 -15.75 -6.17
N GLY A 334 -13.39 -14.57 -6.53
CA GLY A 334 -14.62 -14.04 -5.94
C GLY A 334 -15.82 -14.97 -6.17
N MET A 335 -15.98 -15.46 -7.39
CA MET A 335 -17.04 -16.40 -7.75
C MET A 335 -16.90 -17.75 -7.04
N ALA A 336 -15.68 -18.28 -6.90
CA ALA A 336 -15.41 -19.54 -6.23
C ALA A 336 -15.80 -19.49 -4.74
N VAL A 337 -15.65 -18.34 -4.08
CA VAL A 337 -16.07 -18.14 -2.69
C VAL A 337 -17.59 -18.29 -2.55
N TYR A 338 -18.37 -17.65 -3.42
CA TYR A 338 -19.84 -17.80 -3.41
C TYR A 338 -20.25 -19.22 -3.78
N ALA A 339 -19.58 -19.82 -4.78
CA ALA A 339 -19.89 -21.16 -5.23
C ALA A 339 -19.68 -22.21 -4.13
N SER A 340 -18.61 -22.10 -3.34
CA SER A 340 -18.33 -23.01 -2.21
C SER A 340 -19.44 -23.02 -1.15
N LYS A 341 -20.21 -21.94 -1.07
CA LYS A 341 -21.33 -21.77 -0.14
C LYS A 341 -22.69 -22.15 -0.75
N GLY A 342 -22.75 -22.45 -2.06
CA GLY A 342 -24.00 -22.63 -2.78
C GLY A 342 -24.79 -21.32 -2.96
N ASP A 343 -24.13 -20.17 -2.85
CA ASP A 343 -24.78 -18.85 -2.81
C ASP A 343 -25.02 -18.30 -4.23
N ILE A 344 -25.94 -18.94 -4.96
CA ILE A 344 -26.21 -18.67 -6.38
C ILE A 344 -26.72 -17.23 -6.64
N ASP A 345 -27.43 -16.63 -5.68
CA ASP A 345 -27.93 -15.25 -5.79
C ASP A 345 -26.79 -14.23 -5.76
N ASN A 346 -25.82 -14.41 -4.87
CA ASN A 346 -24.65 -13.53 -4.83
C ASN A 346 -23.72 -13.78 -6.01
N MET A 347 -23.60 -15.01 -6.52
CA MET A 347 -22.91 -15.27 -7.79
C MET A 347 -23.54 -14.47 -8.93
N PHE A 348 -24.88 -14.50 -9.04
CA PHE A 348 -25.60 -13.79 -10.10
C PHE A 348 -25.50 -12.27 -9.97
N ARG A 349 -25.61 -11.73 -8.75
CA ARG A 349 -25.41 -10.29 -8.51
C ARG A 349 -23.99 -9.86 -8.84
N TYR A 350 -22.99 -10.65 -8.42
CA TYR A 350 -21.59 -10.37 -8.70
C TYR A 350 -21.33 -10.38 -10.21
N TYR A 351 -21.89 -11.34 -10.94
CA TYR A 351 -21.81 -11.39 -12.41
C TYR A 351 -22.35 -10.11 -13.05
N LYS A 352 -23.56 -9.70 -12.65
CA LYS A 352 -24.20 -8.47 -13.15
C LYS A 352 -23.39 -7.21 -12.85
N ASN A 353 -22.78 -7.14 -11.67
CA ASN A 353 -21.93 -6.01 -11.31
C ASN A 353 -20.66 -5.97 -12.17
N CYS A 354 -20.05 -7.14 -12.43
CA CYS A 354 -18.93 -7.23 -13.36
C CYS A 354 -19.34 -6.77 -14.76
N LEU A 355 -20.51 -7.23 -15.25
CA LEU A 355 -21.18 -6.77 -16.48
C LEU A 355 -21.58 -5.28 -16.48
N GLY A 356 -21.45 -4.55 -15.38
CA GLY A 356 -21.74 -3.11 -15.32
C GLY A 356 -20.51 -2.24 -15.08
N SER A 357 -19.37 -2.86 -14.75
CA SER A 357 -18.15 -2.16 -14.33
C SER A 357 -17.17 -1.93 -15.48
N GLU A 358 -16.10 -1.18 -15.21
CA GLU A 358 -14.98 -1.03 -16.17
C GLU A 358 -14.32 -2.36 -16.57
N ALA A 359 -14.60 -3.47 -15.88
CA ALA A 359 -14.19 -4.81 -16.30
C ALA A 359 -14.72 -5.19 -17.71
N ASN A 360 -15.83 -4.60 -18.15
CA ASN A 360 -16.36 -4.74 -19.52
C ASN A 360 -15.53 -4.04 -20.60
N LYS A 361 -14.53 -3.24 -20.23
CA LYS A 361 -13.63 -2.60 -21.21
C LYS A 361 -12.93 -3.63 -22.10
N TRP A 362 -12.97 -4.91 -21.74
CA TRP A 362 -12.36 -6.01 -22.46
C TRP A 362 -13.35 -6.88 -23.22
N ASP A 363 -14.67 -6.79 -22.98
CA ASP A 363 -15.66 -7.65 -23.65
C ASP A 363 -15.62 -7.48 -25.18
N TRP A 364 -15.61 -6.23 -25.66
CA TRP A 364 -15.53 -5.94 -27.10
C TRP A 364 -14.26 -6.50 -27.75
N LEU A 365 -13.17 -6.55 -26.98
CA LEU A 365 -11.89 -7.08 -27.45
C LEU A 365 -11.95 -8.61 -27.51
N LEU A 366 -12.41 -9.26 -26.44
CA LEU A 366 -12.57 -10.71 -26.37
C LEU A 366 -13.47 -11.20 -27.50
N ASP A 367 -14.59 -10.50 -27.73
CA ASP A 367 -15.49 -10.76 -28.85
C ASP A 367 -14.76 -10.62 -30.20
N LYS A 368 -13.93 -9.59 -30.38
CA LYS A 368 -13.15 -9.35 -31.62
C LYS A 368 -12.13 -10.45 -31.91
N ILE A 369 -11.53 -11.05 -30.88
CA ILE A 369 -10.57 -12.15 -31.02
C ILE A 369 -11.23 -13.54 -30.92
N GLY A 370 -12.56 -13.60 -30.89
CA GLY A 370 -13.31 -14.85 -30.85
C GLY A 370 -13.15 -15.63 -29.55
N ARG A 371 -12.94 -14.93 -28.42
CA ARG A 371 -12.82 -15.50 -27.07
C ARG A 371 -14.09 -15.25 -26.27
N LYS A 372 -14.37 -16.13 -25.32
CA LYS A 372 -15.47 -15.96 -24.38
C LYS A 372 -15.25 -14.71 -23.51
N SER A 373 -16.31 -13.95 -23.34
CA SER A 373 -16.40 -12.76 -22.51
C SER A 373 -17.54 -12.94 -21.49
N LEU A 374 -17.61 -12.07 -20.48
CA LEU A 374 -18.75 -12.11 -19.56
C LEU A 374 -20.06 -11.80 -20.31
N LYS A 375 -19.97 -10.96 -21.33
CA LYS A 375 -21.11 -10.64 -22.18
C LYS A 375 -21.53 -11.83 -23.05
N SER A 376 -20.59 -12.52 -23.70
CA SER A 376 -20.92 -13.67 -24.57
C SER A 376 -21.50 -14.85 -23.78
N GLU A 377 -21.07 -15.04 -22.53
CA GLU A 377 -21.54 -16.13 -21.68
C GLU A 377 -22.77 -15.77 -20.82
N TRP A 378 -23.30 -14.54 -20.95
CA TRP A 378 -24.41 -14.06 -20.12
C TRP A 378 -25.66 -14.94 -20.22
N GLU A 379 -26.07 -15.29 -21.44
CA GLU A 379 -27.28 -16.09 -21.65
C GLU A 379 -27.16 -17.49 -21.04
N ARG A 380 -25.99 -18.12 -21.17
CA ARG A 380 -25.68 -19.42 -20.56
C ARG A 380 -25.69 -19.33 -19.04
N PHE A 381 -25.05 -18.30 -18.48
CA PHE A 381 -25.03 -18.06 -17.03
C PHE A 381 -26.45 -17.83 -16.49
N GLN A 382 -27.25 -17.01 -17.19
CA GLN A 382 -28.63 -16.71 -16.83
C GLN A 382 -29.55 -17.93 -16.97
N ALA A 383 -29.36 -18.78 -17.97
CA ALA A 383 -30.12 -20.01 -18.15
C ALA A 383 -29.89 -20.98 -16.96
N ILE A 384 -28.63 -21.19 -16.56
CA ILE A 384 -28.28 -22.03 -15.40
C ILE A 384 -28.92 -21.49 -14.12
N PHE A 385 -28.91 -20.17 -13.94
CA PHE A 385 -29.53 -19.52 -12.79
C PHE A 385 -31.07 -19.71 -12.76
N ASN A 386 -31.73 -19.60 -13.92
CA ASN A 386 -33.18 -19.62 -14.06
C ASN A 386 -33.83 -21.03 -14.17
N ASP A 387 -33.05 -22.10 -14.32
CA ASP A 387 -33.55 -23.45 -14.68
C ASP A 387 -34.52 -24.10 -13.66
N GLU A 388 -34.74 -23.49 -12.48
CA GLU A 388 -35.79 -23.91 -11.53
C GLU A 388 -37.07 -23.08 -11.58
N GLN A 389 -37.14 -21.95 -12.29
CA GLN A 389 -38.38 -21.16 -12.35
C GLN A 389 -39.39 -21.68 -13.37
N LYS A 390 -39.03 -22.71 -14.16
CA LYS A 390 -39.89 -23.32 -15.19
C LYS A 390 -40.42 -24.72 -14.82
N ARG A 391 -40.17 -25.20 -13.61
CA ARG A 391 -40.80 -26.39 -13.03
C ARG A 391 -41.67 -25.95 -11.86
#